data_AF-A0A5C7PSI8-F1
#
_entry.id   AF-A0A5C7PSI8-F1
#
_cell.length_a   1.000
_cell.length_b   1.000
_cell.length_c   1.000
_cell.angle_alpha   90.00
_cell.angle_beta   90.00
_cell.angle_gamma   90.00
#
_symmetry.space_group_name_H-M   'P 1'
#
loop_
_entity.id
_entity.type
_entity.pdbx_description
1 polymer ?
#
loop_
_entity_poly.entity_id
_entity_poly.type
_entity_poly.pdbx_seq_one_letter_code
_entity_poly.pdbx_strand_id
1 'polypeptide(L)'
;MAIPLAIQLALRFAPELAGLLQGKQAEDVVHEVLEKVVGPDKAFTDLEHDGKLQTEFRLALLAQRTRLEELYYAELANARQRDIEIRKSTGGQNSRADQMVRWAALGTAGGFAAMLMLGYVKAKFPDAVTEGVFGALLSQLSMITSLFGLCLRDAYQFEFGSSRGSRLKDEAEVEKARSPARG
;
A
#
# COMPACT_ATOMS: atom_id res chain seq x y z
N MET A 1 -18.27 -22.10 11.17
CA MET A 1 -16.80 -22.02 11.39
C MET A 1 -16.58 -22.10 12.88
N ALA A 2 -16.02 -23.19 13.38
CA ALA A 2 -15.64 -23.29 14.77
C ALA A 2 -14.40 -22.41 15.00
N ILE A 3 -14.46 -21.49 15.98
CA ILE A 3 -13.28 -20.77 16.43
C ILE A 3 -12.37 -21.82 17.09
N PRO A 4 -11.10 -21.98 16.67
CA PRO A 4 -10.20 -22.94 17.27
C PRO A 4 -10.06 -22.68 18.79
N LEU A 5 -9.97 -23.76 19.57
CA LEU A 5 -9.97 -23.72 21.03
C LEU A 5 -8.91 -22.76 21.61
N ALA A 6 -7.75 -22.67 20.98
CA ALA A 6 -6.67 -21.75 21.34
C ALA A 6 -7.09 -20.28 21.24
N ILE A 7 -7.80 -19.90 20.17
CA ILE A 7 -8.28 -18.53 19.99
C ILE A 7 -9.34 -18.19 21.04
N GLN A 8 -10.20 -19.14 21.42
CA GLN A 8 -11.19 -18.93 22.50
C GLN A 8 -10.52 -18.69 23.86
N LEU A 9 -9.43 -19.41 24.16
CA LEU A 9 -8.63 -19.22 25.38
C LEU A 9 -7.99 -17.83 25.41
N ALA A 10 -7.34 -17.43 24.31
CA ALA A 10 -6.71 -16.12 24.24
C ALA A 10 -7.74 -14.98 24.38
N LEU A 11 -8.92 -15.11 23.76
CA LEU A 11 -10.03 -14.16 23.90
C LEU A 11 -10.53 -14.04 25.35
N ARG A 12 -10.54 -15.13 26.11
CA ARG A 12 -10.98 -15.15 27.52
C ARG A 12 -9.94 -14.53 28.46
N PHE A 13 -8.66 -14.75 28.20
CA PHE A 13 -7.59 -14.28 29.09
C PHE A 13 -7.03 -12.92 28.73
N ALA A 14 -7.16 -12.48 27.48
CA ALA A 14 -6.70 -11.20 26.97
C ALA A 14 -7.62 -10.69 25.84
N PRO A 15 -8.82 -10.19 26.17
CA PRO A 15 -9.81 -9.79 25.16
C PRO A 15 -9.32 -8.68 24.22
N GLU A 16 -8.37 -7.86 24.66
CA GLU A 16 -7.72 -6.84 23.82
C GLU A 16 -6.96 -7.44 22.62
N LEU A 17 -6.58 -8.72 22.69
CA LEU A 17 -5.90 -9.42 21.61
C LEU A 17 -6.84 -10.00 20.56
N ALA A 18 -8.16 -9.86 20.73
CA ALA A 18 -9.18 -10.32 19.79
C ALA A 18 -8.98 -9.82 18.35
N GLY A 19 -8.46 -8.60 18.20
CA GLY A 19 -8.17 -8.02 16.88
C GLY A 19 -6.84 -8.49 16.28
N LEU A 20 -5.86 -8.81 17.14
CA LEU A 20 -4.51 -9.21 16.73
C LEU A 20 -4.42 -10.71 16.41
N LEU A 21 -5.26 -11.51 17.07
CA LEU A 21 -5.27 -12.97 16.99
C LEU A 21 -6.26 -13.50 15.95
N GLN A 22 -6.47 -12.76 14.85
CA GLN A 22 -7.34 -13.20 13.76
C GLN A 22 -6.53 -13.94 12.68
N GLY A 23 -6.92 -15.19 12.39
CA GLY A 23 -6.32 -16.00 11.32
C GLY A 23 -5.46 -17.16 11.84
N LYS A 24 -4.88 -17.94 10.93
CA LYS A 24 -4.14 -19.17 11.24
C LYS A 24 -2.87 -18.94 12.07
N GLN A 25 -2.17 -17.83 11.82
CA GLN A 25 -0.94 -17.49 12.55
C GLN A 25 -1.19 -17.20 14.04
N ALA A 26 -2.40 -16.75 14.38
CA ALA A 26 -2.76 -16.49 15.76
C ALA A 26 -2.94 -17.77 16.58
N GLU A 27 -3.43 -18.82 15.94
CA GLU A 27 -3.57 -20.14 16.54
C GLU A 27 -2.19 -20.70 16.90
N ASP A 28 -1.23 -20.63 15.96
CA ASP A 28 0.14 -21.07 16.17
C ASP A 28 0.83 -20.33 17.33
N VAL A 29 0.65 -19.00 17.40
CA VAL A 29 1.22 -18.17 18.47
C VAL A 29 0.63 -18.51 19.84
N VAL A 30 -0.68 -18.75 19.92
CA VAL A 30 -1.33 -19.12 21.18
C VAL A 30 -0.90 -20.53 21.59
N HIS A 31 -0.77 -21.46 20.64
CA HIS A 31 -0.24 -22.80 20.92
C HIS A 31 1.19 -22.76 21.44
N GLU A 32 2.08 -21.95 20.84
CA GLU A 32 3.46 -21.78 21.30
C GLU A 32 3.51 -21.26 22.75
N VAL A 33 2.69 -20.26 23.08
CA VAL A 33 2.63 -19.70 24.44
C VAL A 33 2.06 -20.71 25.43
N LEU A 34 1.06 -21.49 25.01
CA LEU A 34 0.40 -22.51 25.84
C LEU A 34 1.35 -23.67 26.16
N GLU A 35 2.08 -24.18 25.16
CA GLU A 35 3.10 -25.21 25.34
C GLU A 35 4.22 -24.74 26.29
N LYS A 36 4.61 -23.46 26.20
CA LYS A 36 5.65 -22.89 27.04
C LYS A 36 5.26 -22.77 28.52
N VAL A 37 3.98 -22.60 28.82
CA VAL A 37 3.47 -22.39 30.20
C VAL A 37 2.95 -23.67 30.83
N VAL A 38 2.26 -24.54 30.08
CA VAL A 38 1.56 -25.73 30.62
C VAL A 38 2.19 -27.05 30.15
N GLY A 39 2.95 -27.04 29.06
CA GLY A 39 3.50 -28.25 28.42
C GLY A 39 2.56 -28.91 27.41
N PRO A 40 3.07 -29.82 26.57
CA PRO A 40 2.42 -30.29 25.34
C PRO A 40 1.13 -31.10 25.52
N ASP A 41 0.89 -31.67 26.71
CA ASP A 41 -0.17 -32.67 26.91
C ASP A 41 -1.31 -32.24 27.87
N LYS A 42 -1.28 -31.06 28.50
CA LYS A 42 -2.19 -30.71 29.63
C LYS A 42 -2.88 -29.35 29.58
N ALA A 43 -3.15 -28.85 28.39
CA ALA A 43 -3.33 -27.41 28.18
C ALA A 43 -4.63 -26.77 28.72
N PHE A 44 -5.74 -27.50 28.86
CA PHE A 44 -7.05 -26.87 29.13
C PHE A 44 -7.52 -26.95 30.59
N THR A 45 -7.50 -28.14 31.19
CA THR A 45 -8.06 -28.35 32.54
C THR A 45 -7.22 -27.70 33.63
N ASP A 46 -5.90 -27.71 33.45
CA ASP A 46 -4.97 -27.26 34.49
C ASP A 46 -4.93 -25.72 34.55
N LEU A 47 -5.12 -25.06 33.41
CA LEU A 47 -5.25 -23.60 33.32
C LEU A 47 -6.55 -23.07 33.92
N GLU A 48 -7.66 -23.82 33.86
CA GLU A 48 -8.93 -23.36 34.46
C GLU A 48 -8.91 -23.42 35.99
N HIS A 49 -8.16 -24.37 36.57
CA HIS A 49 -8.16 -24.62 38.00
C HIS A 49 -7.01 -23.95 38.78
N ASP A 50 -5.97 -23.47 38.10
CA ASP A 50 -4.85 -22.78 38.75
C ASP A 50 -4.75 -21.30 38.35
N GLY A 51 -5.06 -20.42 39.31
CA GLY A 51 -4.97 -18.96 39.12
C GLY A 51 -3.54 -18.45 38.87
N LYS A 52 -2.50 -19.20 39.28
CA LYS A 52 -1.10 -18.84 38.99
C LYS A 52 -0.78 -19.07 37.52
N LEU A 53 -1.14 -20.24 36.98
CA LEU A 53 -0.96 -20.57 35.57
C LEU A 53 -1.70 -19.58 34.65
N GLN A 54 -2.90 -19.12 35.04
CA GLN A 54 -3.61 -18.09 34.29
C GLN A 54 -2.85 -16.76 34.23
N THR A 55 -2.19 -16.38 35.32
CA THR A 55 -1.41 -15.15 35.39
C THR A 55 -0.13 -15.27 34.56
N GLU A 56 0.56 -16.41 34.64
CA GLU A 56 1.74 -16.70 33.82
C GLU A 56 1.41 -16.75 32.33
N PHE A 57 0.28 -17.37 31.95
CA PHE A 57 -0.20 -17.39 30.58
C PHE A 57 -0.50 -15.98 30.06
N ARG A 58 -1.18 -15.13 30.85
CA ARG A 58 -1.41 -13.72 30.47
C ARG A 58 -0.11 -12.95 30.26
N LEU A 59 0.87 -13.12 31.15
CA LEU A 59 2.16 -12.45 31.03
C LEU A 59 2.95 -12.93 29.80
N ALA A 60 2.94 -14.22 29.53
CA ALA A 60 3.61 -14.79 28.36
C ALA A 60 2.97 -14.32 27.04
N LEU A 61 1.63 -14.23 27.02
CA LEU A 61 0.88 -13.71 25.87
C LEU A 61 1.15 -12.23 25.63
N LEU A 62 1.24 -11.41 26.69
CA LEU A 62 1.63 -10.00 26.61
C LEU A 62 3.07 -9.82 26.11
N ALA A 63 4.01 -10.63 26.62
CA ALA A 63 5.40 -10.57 26.16
C ALA A 63 5.54 -10.91 24.68
N GLN A 64 4.79 -11.91 24.21
CA GLN A 64 4.77 -12.28 22.80
C GLN A 64 4.18 -11.17 21.92
N ARG A 65 3.14 -10.47 22.39
CA ARG A 65 2.60 -9.28 21.73
C ARG A 65 3.67 -8.19 21.59
N THR A 66 4.36 -7.85 22.68
CA THR A 66 5.42 -6.83 22.65
C THR A 66 6.50 -7.18 21.63
N ARG A 67 6.91 -8.46 21.58
CA ARG A 67 7.88 -8.94 20.59
C ARG A 67 7.40 -8.76 19.15
N LEU A 68 6.13 -9.06 18.87
CA LEU A 68 5.55 -8.87 17.54
C LEU A 68 5.50 -7.39 17.15
N GLU A 69 5.13 -6.52 18.09
CA GLU A 69 5.13 -5.06 17.87
C GLU A 69 6.55 -4.53 17.62
N GLU A 70 7.56 -4.99 18.37
CA GLU A 70 8.97 -4.64 18.14
C GLU A 70 9.46 -5.05 16.76
N LEU A 71 9.14 -6.28 16.31
CA LEU A 71 9.48 -6.75 14.97
C LEU A 71 8.81 -5.90 13.89
N TYR A 72 7.53 -5.58 14.07
CA TYR A 72 6.79 -4.70 13.16
C TYR A 72 7.44 -3.31 13.05
N TYR A 73 7.80 -2.69 14.19
CA TYR A 73 8.48 -1.40 14.19
C TYR A 73 9.89 -1.48 13.58
N ALA A 74 10.61 -2.58 13.81
CA ALA A 74 11.91 -2.81 13.19
C ALA A 74 11.81 -2.92 11.66
N GLU A 75 10.79 -3.61 11.14
CA GLU A 75 10.53 -3.68 9.70
C GLU A 75 10.22 -2.30 9.10
N LEU A 76 9.39 -1.50 9.78
CA LEU A 76 9.10 -0.12 9.36
C LEU A 76 10.35 0.76 9.38
N ALA A 77 11.18 0.64 10.42
CA ALA A 77 12.43 1.39 10.52
C ALA A 77 13.39 1.01 9.40
N ASN A 78 13.52 -0.27 9.08
CA ASN A 78 14.37 -0.77 8.01
C ASN A 78 13.84 -0.37 6.62
N ALA A 79 12.51 -0.36 6.42
CA ALA A 79 11.89 0.20 5.22
C ALA A 79 12.22 1.69 5.05
N ARG A 80 12.07 2.50 6.10
CA ARG A 80 12.43 3.93 6.07
C ARG A 80 13.92 4.14 5.82
N GLN A 81 14.80 3.32 6.41
CA GLN A 81 16.25 3.40 6.17
C GLN A 81 16.58 3.12 4.71
N ARG A 82 16.01 2.07 4.12
CA ARG A 82 16.15 1.79 2.68
C ARG A 82 15.66 2.95 1.82
N ASP A 83 14.51 3.53 2.15
CA ASP A 83 14.00 4.71 1.42
C ASP A 83 14.94 5.91 1.54
N ILE A 84 15.52 6.15 2.72
CA ILE A 84 16.52 7.19 2.95
C ILE A 84 17.78 6.91 2.14
N GLU A 85 18.27 5.67 2.10
CA GLU A 85 19.45 5.26 1.35
C GLU A 85 19.25 5.39 -0.17
N ILE A 86 18.10 4.97 -0.68
CA ILE A 86 17.69 5.15 -2.08
C ILE A 86 17.62 6.64 -2.40
N ARG A 87 17.03 7.45 -1.51
CA ARG A 87 16.93 8.90 -1.69
C ARG A 87 18.31 9.58 -1.62
N LYS A 88 19.23 9.10 -0.77
CA LYS A 88 20.62 9.58 -0.69
C LYS A 88 21.44 9.20 -1.93
N SER A 89 21.31 7.97 -2.43
CA SER A 89 22.05 7.48 -3.59
C SER A 89 21.56 8.04 -4.91
N THR A 90 20.25 8.30 -5.02
CA THR A 90 19.62 8.84 -6.25
C THR A 90 19.37 10.36 -6.16
N GLY A 91 19.81 11.01 -5.07
CA GLY A 91 19.58 12.44 -4.81
C GLY A 91 18.09 12.83 -4.74
N GLY A 92 17.20 11.86 -4.49
CA GLY A 92 15.75 12.04 -4.51
C GLY A 92 15.16 12.29 -5.91
N GLN A 93 15.95 12.14 -6.98
CA GLN A 93 15.46 12.28 -8.35
C GLN A 93 14.95 10.93 -8.87
N ASN A 94 13.67 10.87 -9.21
CA ASN A 94 13.09 9.69 -9.85
C ASN A 94 13.26 9.81 -11.36
N SER A 95 14.45 9.50 -11.86
CA SER A 95 14.78 9.58 -13.29
C SER A 95 13.82 8.78 -14.18
N ARG A 96 13.20 7.72 -13.65
CA ARG A 96 12.19 6.93 -14.36
C ARG A 96 10.87 7.71 -14.54
N ALA A 97 10.44 8.42 -13.51
CA ALA A 97 9.26 9.29 -13.58
C ALA A 97 9.52 10.47 -14.52
N ASP A 98 10.67 11.12 -14.42
CA ASP A 98 11.05 12.22 -15.31
C ASP A 98 11.09 11.80 -16.77
N GLN A 99 11.65 10.61 -17.06
CA GLN A 99 11.67 10.07 -18.42
C GLN A 99 10.26 9.75 -18.92
N MET A 100 9.41 9.14 -18.09
CA MET A 100 8.02 8.84 -18.46
C MET A 100 7.24 10.11 -18.83
N VAL A 101 7.38 11.19 -18.05
CA VAL A 101 6.73 12.48 -18.34
C VAL A 101 7.25 13.10 -19.63
N ARG A 102 8.57 13.07 -19.85
CA ARG A 102 9.17 13.57 -21.11
C ARG A 102 8.67 12.80 -22.32
N TRP A 103 8.61 11.47 -22.26
CA TRP A 103 8.10 10.66 -23.36
C TRP A 103 6.61 10.87 -23.60
N ALA A 104 5.81 11.01 -22.55
CA ALA A 104 4.39 11.32 -22.69
C ALA A 104 4.15 12.71 -23.29
N ALA A 105 4.95 13.71 -22.91
CA ALA A 105 4.93 15.05 -23.49
C ALA A 105 5.28 15.04 -24.98
N LEU A 106 6.38 14.36 -25.33
CA LEU A 106 6.82 14.21 -26.72
C LEU A 106 5.81 13.44 -27.57
N GLY A 107 5.26 12.34 -27.05
CA GLY A 107 4.25 11.53 -27.74
C GLY A 107 2.96 12.31 -28.01
N THR A 108 2.51 13.10 -27.03
CA THR A 108 1.32 13.96 -27.17
C THR A 108 1.56 15.06 -28.21
N ALA A 109 2.68 15.78 -28.11
CA ALA A 109 3.03 16.84 -29.05
C ALA A 109 3.23 16.32 -30.48
N GLY A 110 3.93 15.18 -30.64
CA GLY A 110 4.14 14.51 -31.91
C GLY A 110 2.83 14.02 -32.53
N GLY A 111 1.91 13.50 -31.71
CA GLY A 111 0.57 13.11 -32.14
C GLY A 111 -0.26 14.27 -32.70
N PHE A 112 -0.27 15.43 -32.01
CA PHE A 112 -0.90 16.65 -32.53
C PHE A 112 -0.25 17.14 -33.82
N ALA A 113 1.09 17.16 -33.88
CA ALA A 113 1.82 17.56 -35.08
C ALA A 113 1.51 16.64 -36.29
N ALA A 114 1.42 15.33 -36.06
CA ALA A 114 1.05 14.36 -37.09
C ALA A 114 -0.38 14.57 -37.61
N MET A 115 -1.34 14.86 -36.72
CA MET A 115 -2.71 15.17 -37.12
C MET A 115 -2.81 16.47 -37.93
N LEU A 116 -2.08 17.53 -37.50
CA LEU A 116 -2.01 18.79 -38.25
C LEU A 116 -1.39 18.58 -39.64
N MET A 117 -0.31 17.81 -39.72
CA MET A 117 0.33 17.50 -41.00
C MET A 117 -0.57 16.67 -41.91
N LEU A 118 -1.29 15.68 -41.37
CA LEU A 118 -2.28 14.91 -42.12
C LEU A 118 -3.39 15.81 -42.68
N GLY A 119 -3.90 16.75 -41.87
CA GLY A 119 -4.87 17.76 -42.31
C GLY A 119 -4.31 18.68 -43.40
N TYR A 120 -3.06 19.11 -43.29
CA TYR A 120 -2.37 19.90 -44.30
C TYR A 120 -2.22 19.15 -45.63
N VAL A 121 -1.80 17.88 -45.58
CA VAL A 121 -1.67 17.02 -46.78
C VAL A 121 -3.01 16.84 -47.46
N LYS A 122 -4.08 16.56 -46.71
CA LYS A 122 -5.43 16.42 -47.28
C LYS A 122 -5.94 17.71 -47.92
N ALA A 123 -5.67 18.86 -47.31
CA ALA A 123 -6.05 20.16 -47.85
C ALA A 123 -5.28 20.52 -49.14
N LYS A 124 -4.00 20.17 -49.21
CA LYS A 124 -3.12 20.51 -50.35
C LYS A 124 -3.21 19.50 -51.50
N PHE A 125 -3.45 18.23 -51.18
CA PHE A 125 -3.48 17.11 -52.12
C PHE A 125 -4.73 16.24 -51.84
N PRO A 126 -5.92 16.72 -52.24
CA PRO A 126 -7.18 16.04 -51.90
C PRO A 126 -7.28 14.64 -52.50
N ASP A 127 -6.64 14.39 -53.64
CA ASP A 127 -6.64 13.10 -54.35
C ASP A 127 -5.58 12.13 -53.83
N ALA A 128 -4.58 12.60 -53.07
CA ALA A 128 -3.52 11.75 -52.53
C ALA A 128 -4.01 10.91 -51.34
N VAL A 129 -5.06 11.35 -50.64
CA VAL A 129 -5.63 10.66 -49.48
C VAL A 129 -7.15 10.61 -49.62
N THR A 130 -7.67 9.40 -49.83
CA THR A 130 -9.13 9.16 -49.87
C THR A 130 -9.75 9.42 -48.49
N GLU A 131 -11.03 9.82 -48.48
CA GLU A 131 -11.75 10.16 -47.23
C GLU A 131 -11.73 9.02 -46.21
N GLY A 132 -11.88 7.77 -46.65
CA GLY A 132 -11.84 6.59 -45.79
C GLY A 132 -10.47 6.39 -45.13
N VAL A 133 -9.38 6.61 -45.87
CA VAL A 133 -8.01 6.49 -45.33
C VAL A 133 -7.69 7.65 -44.39
N PHE A 134 -8.12 8.87 -44.73
CA PHE A 134 -7.95 10.03 -43.86
C PHE A 134 -8.64 9.83 -42.51
N GLY A 135 -9.92 9.41 -42.51
CA GLY A 135 -10.66 9.14 -41.27
C GLY A 135 -10.05 8.03 -40.44
N ALA A 136 -9.58 6.95 -41.07
CA ALA A 136 -8.90 5.85 -40.38
C ALA A 136 -7.60 6.31 -39.71
N LEU A 137 -6.75 7.04 -40.43
CA LEU A 137 -5.49 7.57 -39.89
C LEU A 137 -5.72 8.60 -38.79
N LEU A 138 -6.67 9.52 -38.97
CA LEU A 138 -6.99 10.54 -37.98
C LEU A 138 -7.53 9.91 -36.68
N SER A 139 -8.39 8.89 -36.77
CA SER A 139 -8.92 8.20 -35.60
C SER A 139 -7.84 7.43 -34.83
N GLN A 140 -6.93 6.74 -35.53
CA GLN A 140 -5.80 6.06 -34.93
C GLN A 140 -4.84 7.03 -34.24
N LEU A 141 -4.46 8.13 -34.93
CA LEU A 141 -3.59 9.16 -34.36
C LEU A 141 -4.23 9.84 -33.14
N SER A 142 -5.53 10.12 -33.20
CA SER A 142 -6.29 10.67 -32.07
C SER A 142 -6.30 9.74 -30.86
N MET A 143 -6.49 8.43 -31.07
CA MET A 143 -6.46 7.44 -29.99
C MET A 143 -5.09 7.37 -29.32
N ILE A 144 -4.01 7.28 -30.10
CA ILE A 144 -2.63 7.22 -29.58
C ILE A 144 -2.29 8.50 -28.81
N THR A 145 -2.64 9.66 -29.38
CA THR A 145 -2.40 10.96 -28.73
C THR A 145 -3.17 11.11 -27.43
N SER A 146 -4.40 10.60 -27.40
CA SER A 146 -5.25 10.61 -26.20
C SER A 146 -4.65 9.74 -25.08
N LEU A 147 -4.06 8.59 -25.41
CA LEU A 147 -3.38 7.74 -24.43
C LEU A 147 -2.18 8.46 -23.79
N PHE A 148 -1.33 9.12 -24.60
CA PHE A 148 -0.22 9.91 -24.06
C PHE A 148 -0.71 11.12 -23.24
N GLY A 149 -1.80 11.76 -23.65
CA GLY A 149 -2.42 12.85 -22.90
C GLY A 149 -2.97 12.40 -21.54
N LEU A 150 -3.55 11.20 -21.46
CA LEU A 150 -3.97 10.60 -20.19
C LEU A 150 -2.76 10.35 -19.26
N CYS A 151 -1.67 9.81 -19.79
CA CYS A 151 -0.44 9.62 -19.00
C CYS A 151 0.11 10.95 -18.46
N LEU A 152 0.06 12.03 -19.22
CA LEU A 152 0.44 13.36 -18.76
C LEU A 152 -0.48 13.85 -17.65
N ARG A 153 -1.80 13.73 -17.82
CA ARG A 153 -2.77 14.13 -16.80
C ARG A 153 -2.51 13.40 -15.48
N ASP A 154 -2.26 12.11 -15.55
CA ASP A 154 -2.01 11.29 -14.36
C ASP A 154 -0.67 11.68 -13.70
N ALA A 155 0.36 12.02 -14.48
CA ALA A 155 1.60 12.59 -13.95
C ALA A 155 1.39 13.96 -13.28
N TYR A 156 0.59 14.85 -13.87
CA TYR A 156 0.20 16.12 -13.24
C TYR A 156 -0.59 15.90 -11.95
N GLN A 157 -1.49 14.92 -11.91
CA GLN A 157 -2.22 14.55 -10.69
C GLN A 157 -1.30 13.96 -9.63
N PHE A 158 -0.28 13.21 -10.01
CA PHE A 158 0.72 12.69 -9.09
C PHE A 158 1.53 13.84 -8.46
N GLU A 159 2.09 14.73 -9.27
CA GLU A 159 2.94 15.84 -8.79
C GLU A 159 2.14 16.91 -8.02
N PHE A 160 0.92 17.25 -8.46
CA PHE A 160 0.16 18.36 -7.89
C PHE A 160 -1.08 17.94 -7.08
N GLY A 161 -1.55 16.70 -7.22
CA GLY A 161 -2.70 16.17 -6.47
C GLY A 161 -2.32 15.47 -5.16
N SER A 162 -1.16 14.81 -5.12
CA SER A 162 -0.64 14.15 -3.91
C SER A 162 -0.27 15.13 -2.80
N SER A 163 0.20 16.33 -3.13
CA SER A 163 0.69 17.30 -2.13
C SER A 163 -0.42 17.89 -1.25
N ARG A 164 -1.68 17.88 -1.72
CA ARG A 164 -2.83 18.30 -0.91
C ARG A 164 -3.35 17.17 -0.02
N GLY A 165 -3.40 15.95 -0.54
CA GLY A 165 -3.91 14.78 0.20
C GLY A 165 -2.94 14.26 1.27
N SER A 166 -1.62 14.32 1.02
CA SER A 166 -0.61 13.91 2.00
C SER A 166 -0.46 14.93 3.13
N ARG A 167 -0.46 16.24 2.83
CA ARG A 167 -0.46 17.28 3.88
C ARG A 167 -1.67 17.17 4.81
N LEU A 168 -2.86 16.91 4.27
CA LEU A 168 -4.05 16.70 5.10
C LEU A 168 -3.96 15.43 5.96
N LYS A 169 -3.28 14.38 5.48
CA LYS A 169 -3.05 13.15 6.26
C LYS A 169 -1.98 13.35 7.32
N ASP A 170 -0.87 14.00 6.98
CA ASP A 170 0.19 14.34 7.93
C ASP A 170 -0.34 15.32 8.99
N GLU A 171 -1.13 16.32 8.60
CA GLU A 171 -1.79 17.26 9.51
C GLU A 171 -2.84 16.53 10.37
N ALA A 172 -3.64 15.62 9.82
CA ALA A 172 -4.61 14.82 10.59
C ALA A 172 -3.94 13.82 11.54
N GLU A 173 -2.81 13.21 11.16
CA GLU A 173 -2.04 12.31 12.01
C GLU A 173 -1.32 13.09 13.12
N VAL A 174 -0.80 14.29 12.83
CA VAL A 174 -0.23 15.21 13.82
C VAL A 174 -1.32 15.77 14.75
N GLU A 175 -2.50 16.08 14.26
CA GLU A 175 -3.65 16.53 15.06
C GLU A 175 -4.17 15.41 15.96
N LYS A 176 -4.26 14.19 15.44
CA LYS A 176 -4.60 13.00 16.23
C LYS A 176 -3.54 12.67 17.28
N ALA A 177 -2.26 12.91 16.99
CA ALA A 177 -1.18 12.79 17.96
C ALA A 177 -1.16 13.93 19.00
N ARG A 178 -1.65 15.12 18.65
CA ARG A 178 -1.80 16.28 19.55
C ARG A 178 -3.06 16.25 20.41
N SER A 179 -4.02 15.38 20.10
CA SER A 179 -5.21 15.15 20.91
C SER A 179 -5.16 13.77 21.60
N PRO A 180 -4.27 13.56 22.58
CA PRO A 180 -4.46 12.45 23.49
C PRO A 180 -5.66 12.77 24.40
N ALA A 181 -6.75 12.06 24.15
CA ALA A 181 -7.91 11.86 25.01
C ALA A 181 -8.90 13.03 25.18
N ARG A 182 -10.14 12.80 24.69
CA ARG A 182 -11.37 12.93 25.51
C ARG A 182 -12.36 11.85 25.07
N GLY A 183 -12.60 10.88 25.95
CA GLY A 183 -13.53 9.77 25.77
C GLY A 183 -13.00 8.52 26.44
#